data_AF-A0A1T3CI56-F1
#
_entry.id   AF-A0A1T3CI56-F1
#
_cell.length_a   1.000
_cell.length_b   1.000
_cell.length_c   1.000
_cell.angle_alpha   90.00
_cell.angle_beta   90.00
_cell.angle_gamma   90.00
#
_symmetry.space_group_name_H-M   'P 1'
#
loop_
_entity.id
_entity.type
_entity.pdbx_description
1 polymer ?
#
loop_
_entity_poly.entity_id
_entity_poly.type
_entity_poly.pdbx_seq_one_letter_code
_entity_poly.pdbx_strand_id
1 'polypeptide(L)'
;MTEFLSSGIMLITFEVFRGGEHDWQLHLNALTSTLSQLTTQDIFAPGHCRDDSQRDQMHNHLNFTENKNRDGLQFLITAALWFDILSCVSTGKVPALPYSQWLSIPGLDTADVMGCQNWIMALIGDLASLKQWKDNSIKTGLLSTRDLAVKGQRIETALESGLAQLEINKTALTDKEINVLWVSIK
;
A
#
# COMPACT_ATOMS: atom_id res chain seq x y z
N MET A 1 3.42 5.70 -18.78
CA MET A 1 3.08 5.83 -17.33
C MET A 1 3.98 4.96 -16.47
N THR A 2 4.06 3.65 -16.73
CA THR A 2 4.98 2.72 -16.04
C THR A 2 6.43 3.20 -16.02
N GLU A 3 6.97 3.66 -17.15
CA GLU A 3 8.34 4.20 -17.24
C GLU A 3 8.56 5.43 -16.35
N PHE A 4 7.60 6.35 -16.32
CA PHE A 4 7.63 7.53 -15.47
C PHE A 4 7.60 7.15 -13.98
N LEU A 5 6.67 6.27 -13.58
CA LEU A 5 6.56 5.79 -12.21
C LEU A 5 7.84 5.06 -11.78
N SER A 6 8.35 4.15 -12.62
CA SER A 6 9.59 3.41 -12.36
C SER A 6 10.78 4.35 -12.20
N SER A 7 10.92 5.33 -13.08
CA SER A 7 12.01 6.31 -13.01
C SER A 7 11.90 7.17 -11.75
N GLY A 8 10.70 7.64 -11.41
CA GLY A 8 10.47 8.41 -10.19
C GLY A 8 10.73 7.60 -8.92
N ILE A 9 10.29 6.35 -8.87
CA ILE A 9 10.56 5.43 -7.74
C ILE A 9 12.07 5.19 -7.59
N MET A 10 12.78 4.98 -8.70
CA MET A 10 14.23 4.78 -8.68
C MET A 10 14.96 6.02 -8.16
N LEU A 11 14.55 7.23 -8.56
CA LEU A 11 15.11 8.48 -8.06
C LEU A 11 14.84 8.67 -6.55
N ILE A 12 13.61 8.43 -6.10
CA ILE A 12 13.27 8.47 -4.66
C ILE A 12 14.17 7.51 -3.89
N THR A 13 14.27 6.26 -4.36
CA THR A 13 15.06 5.21 -3.74
C THR A 13 16.54 5.59 -3.66
N PHE A 14 17.10 6.10 -4.76
CA PHE A 14 18.48 6.58 -4.83
C PHE A 14 18.74 7.69 -3.81
N GLU A 15 17.90 8.72 -3.75
CA GLU A 15 18.09 9.85 -2.84
C GLU A 15 17.90 9.45 -1.37
N VAL A 16 16.92 8.59 -1.07
CA VAL A 16 16.72 8.05 0.28
C VAL A 16 17.94 7.25 0.73
N PHE A 17 18.51 6.40 -0.13
CA PHE A 17 19.71 5.62 0.22
C PHE A 17 20.98 6.46 0.34
N ARG A 18 21.01 7.65 -0.26
CA ARG A 18 22.08 8.63 -0.02
C ARG A 18 21.90 9.45 1.25
N GLY A 19 20.98 9.03 2.13
CA GLY A 19 20.72 9.70 3.41
C GLY A 19 19.63 10.77 3.34
N GLY A 20 18.91 10.88 2.22
CA GLY A 20 17.84 11.88 2.06
C GLY A 20 18.34 13.32 2.05
N GLU A 21 19.61 13.55 1.69
CA GLU A 21 20.24 14.87 1.65
C GLU A 21 19.63 15.80 0.59
N HIS A 22 18.96 15.26 -0.43
CA HIS A 22 18.35 16.01 -1.53
C HIS A 22 16.81 15.86 -1.56
N ASP A 23 16.17 16.60 -2.46
CA ASP A 23 14.71 16.76 -2.57
C ASP A 23 13.96 15.53 -3.10
N TRP A 24 14.11 14.35 -2.47
CA TRP A 24 13.31 13.15 -2.78
C TRP A 24 11.80 13.43 -2.75
N GLN A 25 11.38 14.40 -1.94
CA GLN A 25 9.99 14.89 -1.87
C GLN A 25 9.50 15.46 -3.21
N LEU A 26 10.37 16.09 -4.01
CA LEU A 26 9.99 16.61 -5.32
C LEU A 26 9.56 15.48 -6.25
N HIS A 27 10.33 14.39 -6.25
CA HIS A 27 10.01 13.20 -7.04
C HIS A 27 8.72 12.54 -6.54
N LEU A 28 8.56 12.39 -5.22
CA LEU A 28 7.33 11.85 -4.64
C LEU A 28 6.11 12.71 -4.99
N ASN A 29 6.19 14.03 -4.87
CA ASN A 29 5.10 14.94 -5.21
C ASN A 29 4.70 14.83 -6.68
N ALA A 30 5.66 14.66 -7.59
CA ALA A 30 5.38 14.45 -9.01
C ALA A 30 4.64 13.12 -9.25
N LEU A 31 5.06 12.04 -8.57
CA LEU A 31 4.38 10.75 -8.63
C LEU A 31 2.95 10.85 -8.08
N THR A 32 2.77 11.38 -6.87
CA THR A 32 1.46 11.44 -6.21
C THR A 32 0.49 12.36 -6.95
N SER A 33 0.97 13.48 -7.52
CA SER A 33 0.14 14.37 -8.36
C SER A 33 -0.31 13.71 -9.67
N THR A 34 0.54 12.86 -10.27
CA THR A 34 0.16 12.10 -11.47
C THR A 34 -0.84 11.00 -11.11
N LEU A 35 -0.60 10.30 -10.00
CA LEU A 35 -1.44 9.22 -9.51
C LEU A 35 -2.82 9.70 -9.03
N SER A 36 -2.90 10.89 -8.42
CA SER A 36 -4.18 11.46 -7.99
C SER A 36 -5.13 11.81 -9.16
N GLN A 37 -4.60 11.95 -10.38
CA GLN A 37 -5.40 12.18 -11.58
C GLN A 37 -5.98 10.89 -12.16
N LEU A 38 -5.57 9.72 -11.64
CA LEU A 38 -6.04 8.44 -12.15
C LEU A 38 -7.33 8.02 -11.45
N THR A 39 -8.34 7.67 -12.25
CA THR A 39 -9.53 7.01 -11.73
C THR A 39 -9.17 5.56 -11.41
N THR A 40 -9.44 5.13 -10.17
CA THR A 40 -9.25 3.75 -9.75
C THR A 40 -9.98 2.73 -10.66
N GLN A 41 -11.07 3.14 -11.29
CA GLN A 41 -11.84 2.29 -12.19
C GLN A 41 -11.10 1.95 -13.49
N ASP A 42 -10.23 2.86 -13.99
CA ASP A 42 -9.53 2.69 -15.26
C ASP A 42 -8.34 1.73 -15.17
N ILE A 43 -7.76 1.58 -13.97
CA ILE A 43 -6.57 0.75 -13.73
C ILE A 43 -6.95 -0.66 -13.26
N PHE A 44 -8.04 -0.78 -12.51
CA PHE A 44 -8.39 -1.99 -11.78
C PHE A 44 -9.71 -2.62 -12.24
N ALA A 45 -10.23 -2.24 -13.42
CA ALA A 45 -11.40 -2.88 -14.00
C ALA A 45 -11.25 -4.42 -13.90
N PRO A 46 -12.20 -5.13 -13.26
CA PRO A 46 -12.16 -6.57 -13.26
C PRO A 46 -12.21 -7.00 -14.72
N GLY A 47 -11.20 -7.76 -15.14
CA GLY A 47 -11.19 -8.32 -16.49
C GLY A 47 -12.53 -9.00 -16.69
N HIS A 48 -13.28 -8.59 -17.71
CA HIS A 48 -14.49 -9.31 -18.09
C HIS A 48 -14.10 -10.78 -18.23
N CYS A 49 -14.72 -11.66 -17.45
CA CYS A 49 -14.67 -13.09 -17.70
C CYS A 49 -15.33 -13.32 -19.07
N ARG A 50 -14.55 -13.20 -20.15
CA ARG A 50 -14.96 -13.70 -21.46
C ARG A 50 -14.79 -15.21 -21.39
N ASP A 51 -15.93 -15.86 -21.19
CA ASP A 51 -16.15 -17.21 -21.67
C ASP A 51 -15.87 -17.22 -23.18
N ASP A 52 -14.68 -17.68 -23.57
CA ASP A 52 -14.36 -17.92 -24.97
C ASP A 52 -13.50 -19.20 -25.03
N SER A 53 -14.20 -20.33 -24.96
CA SER A 53 -13.72 -21.57 -25.56
C SER A 53 -13.35 -21.31 -27.02
N GLN A 54 -12.08 -21.54 -27.35
CA GLN A 54 -11.48 -21.52 -28.69
C GLN A 54 -11.31 -20.14 -29.37
N ARG A 55 -10.16 -19.48 -29.14
CA ARG A 55 -9.42 -18.76 -30.21
C ARG A 55 -7.99 -18.35 -29.81
N ASP A 56 -7.05 -18.91 -30.57
CA ASP A 56 -5.76 -18.37 -31.03
C ASP A 56 -4.63 -18.02 -30.04
N GLN A 57 -3.49 -18.69 -30.26
CA GLN A 57 -2.19 -18.47 -29.60
C GLN A 57 -1.68 -17.01 -29.65
N MET A 58 -2.16 -16.19 -30.60
CA MET A 58 -1.82 -14.78 -30.69
C MET A 58 -2.54 -13.92 -29.63
N HIS A 59 -3.76 -14.30 -29.21
CA HIS A 59 -4.45 -13.67 -28.08
C HIS A 59 -3.77 -13.95 -26.75
N ASN A 60 -3.18 -15.14 -26.58
CA ASN A 60 -2.41 -15.46 -25.37
C ASN A 60 -1.16 -14.58 -25.21
N HIS A 61 -0.44 -14.27 -26.29
CA HIS A 61 0.72 -13.37 -26.21
C HIS A 61 0.33 -11.92 -25.92
N LEU A 62 -0.79 -11.44 -26.50
CA LEU A 62 -1.32 -10.11 -26.23
C LEU A 62 -1.85 -9.99 -24.79
N ASN A 63 -2.66 -10.96 -24.33
CA ASN A 63 -3.16 -11.01 -22.96
C ASN A 63 -2.03 -11.15 -21.93
N PHE A 64 -0.98 -11.93 -22.25
CA PHE A 64 0.20 -12.06 -21.39
C PHE A 64 0.97 -10.75 -21.26
N THR A 65 1.15 -10.03 -22.37
CA THR A 65 1.85 -8.73 -22.37
C THR A 65 1.00 -7.65 -21.68
N GLU A 66 -0.31 -7.67 -21.88
CA GLU A 66 -1.27 -6.78 -21.22
C GLU A 66 -1.34 -7.03 -19.70
N ASN A 67 -1.44 -8.30 -19.27
CA ASN A 67 -1.36 -8.66 -17.85
C ASN A 67 -0.01 -8.28 -17.25
N LYS A 68 1.12 -8.57 -17.92
CA LYS A 68 2.44 -8.19 -17.40
C LYS A 68 2.60 -6.68 -17.25
N ASN A 69 2.08 -5.90 -18.19
CA ASN A 69 2.08 -4.44 -18.09
C ASN A 69 1.18 -3.95 -16.95
N ARG A 70 0.05 -4.64 -16.72
CA ARG A 70 -0.85 -4.38 -15.59
C ARG A 70 -0.21 -4.72 -14.26
N ASP A 71 0.38 -5.90 -14.11
CA ASP A 71 1.06 -6.34 -12.88
C ASP A 71 2.24 -5.42 -12.54
N GLY A 72 3.03 -5.03 -13.56
CA GLY A 72 4.10 -4.06 -13.39
C GLY A 72 3.59 -2.68 -12.98
N LEU A 73 2.48 -2.22 -13.56
CA LEU A 73 1.85 -0.96 -13.15
C LEU A 73 1.31 -1.04 -11.71
N GLN A 74 0.68 -2.14 -11.32
CA GLN A 74 0.19 -2.38 -9.96
C GLN A 74 1.34 -2.37 -8.96
N PHE A 75 2.44 -3.07 -9.24
CA PHE A 75 3.66 -3.03 -8.44
C PHE A 75 4.17 -1.59 -8.24
N LEU A 76 4.26 -0.81 -9.32
CA LEU A 76 4.73 0.58 -9.26
C LEU A 76 3.76 1.49 -8.48
N ILE A 77 2.45 1.29 -8.62
CA ILE A 77 1.44 2.02 -7.84
C ILE A 77 1.54 1.66 -6.35
N THR A 78 1.67 0.37 -6.02
CA THR A 78 1.86 -0.10 -4.65
C THR A 78 3.12 0.49 -4.03
N ALA A 79 4.24 0.51 -4.78
CA ALA A 79 5.48 1.11 -4.32
C ALA A 79 5.34 2.63 -4.10
N ALA A 80 4.70 3.35 -5.02
CA ALA A 80 4.46 4.79 -4.87
C ALA A 80 3.55 5.10 -3.66
N LEU A 81 2.50 4.29 -3.46
CA LEU A 81 1.61 4.39 -2.30
C LEU A 81 2.36 4.15 -0.98
N TRP A 82 3.27 3.18 -0.98
CA TRP A 82 4.11 2.90 0.18
C TRP A 82 5.05 4.06 0.51
N PHE A 83 5.72 4.64 -0.49
CA PHE A 83 6.56 5.83 -0.29
C PHE A 83 5.75 7.04 0.20
N ASP A 84 4.56 7.27 -0.35
CA ASP A 84 3.67 8.35 0.08
C ASP A 84 3.29 8.23 1.56
N ILE A 85 2.89 7.04 2.00
CA ILE A 85 2.52 6.80 3.40
C ILE A 85 3.75 6.92 4.33
N LEU A 86 4.89 6.32 3.98
CA LEU A 86 6.08 6.40 4.83
C LEU A 86 6.71 7.78 4.88
N SER A 87 6.53 8.59 3.84
CA SER A 87 6.96 9.99 3.84
C SER A 87 6.41 10.76 5.04
N CYS A 88 5.22 10.37 5.54
CA CYS A 88 4.55 10.98 6.67
C CYS A 88 5.34 10.85 7.98
N VAL A 89 6.08 9.75 8.15
CA VAL A 89 6.90 9.51 9.34
C VAL A 89 8.03 10.54 9.43
N SER A 90 8.64 10.87 8.30
CA SER A 90 9.77 11.79 8.23
C SER A 90 9.35 13.26 8.08
N THR A 91 8.22 13.53 7.41
CA THR A 91 7.79 14.89 7.07
C THR A 91 6.72 15.43 8.02
N GLY A 92 6.03 14.57 8.76
CA GLY A 92 4.86 14.93 9.56
C GLY A 92 3.65 15.37 8.74
N LYS A 93 3.68 15.25 7.40
CA LYS A 93 2.54 15.50 6.52
C LYS A 93 1.62 14.27 6.49
N VAL A 94 0.41 14.46 6.00
CA VAL A 94 -0.51 13.35 5.69
C VAL A 94 -0.19 12.79 4.30
N PRO A 95 -0.52 11.53 4.00
CA PRO A 95 -0.33 10.98 2.66
C PRO A 95 -1.09 11.82 1.63
N ALA A 96 -0.48 12.05 0.47
CA ALA A 96 -1.11 12.82 -0.60
C ALA A 96 -2.17 12.01 -1.36
N LEU A 97 -2.00 10.68 -1.42
CA LEU A 97 -2.93 9.77 -2.07
C LEU A 97 -4.05 9.36 -1.11
N PRO A 98 -5.25 9.01 -1.62
CA PRO A 98 -6.35 8.50 -0.81
C PRO A 98 -6.08 7.05 -0.39
N TYR A 99 -5.13 6.88 0.53
CA TYR A 99 -4.51 5.62 0.90
C TYR A 99 -5.52 4.56 1.37
N SER A 100 -6.55 4.95 2.11
CA SER A 100 -7.57 4.02 2.63
C SER A 100 -8.37 3.35 1.50
N GLN A 101 -8.75 4.14 0.49
CA GLN A 101 -9.42 3.64 -0.70
C GLN A 101 -8.47 2.77 -1.52
N TRP A 102 -7.20 3.18 -1.66
CA TRP A 102 -6.25 2.50 -2.53
C TRP A 102 -5.77 1.16 -1.96
N LEU A 103 -5.49 1.09 -0.67
CA LEU A 103 -5.12 -0.15 0.02
C LEU A 103 -6.25 -1.18 0.09
N SER A 104 -7.49 -0.78 -0.23
CA SER A 104 -8.65 -1.68 -0.33
C SER A 104 -8.81 -2.29 -1.73
N ILE A 105 -8.01 -1.88 -2.71
CA ILE A 105 -8.09 -2.35 -4.09
C ILE A 105 -7.44 -3.73 -4.22
N PRO A 106 -8.13 -4.75 -4.75
CA PRO A 106 -7.52 -6.04 -5.07
C PRO A 106 -6.34 -5.89 -6.04
N GLY A 107 -5.19 -6.45 -5.69
CA GLY A 107 -3.94 -6.39 -6.48
C GLY A 107 -2.97 -5.30 -6.02
N LEU A 108 -3.37 -4.38 -5.14
CA LEU A 108 -2.44 -3.47 -4.47
C LEU A 108 -2.07 -4.02 -3.10
N ASP A 109 -1.14 -4.98 -3.06
CA ASP A 109 -0.68 -5.60 -1.83
C ASP A 109 0.73 -5.11 -1.44
N THR A 110 0.81 -4.29 -0.38
CA THR A 110 2.08 -3.79 0.15
C THR A 110 2.89 -4.87 0.85
N ALA A 111 2.28 -6.00 1.25
CA ALA A 111 3.01 -7.12 1.84
C ALA A 111 3.87 -7.82 0.78
N ASP A 112 3.33 -8.04 -0.41
CA ASP A 112 4.04 -8.67 -1.52
C ASP A 112 5.18 -7.80 -2.05
N VAL A 113 5.00 -6.47 -2.04
CA VAL A 113 5.98 -5.53 -2.60
C VAL A 113 7.04 -5.10 -1.58
N MET A 114 6.63 -4.84 -0.33
CA MET A 114 7.48 -4.19 0.69
C MET A 114 7.54 -4.96 2.02
N GLY A 115 6.87 -6.11 2.13
CA GLY A 115 6.85 -6.93 3.34
C GLY A 115 5.98 -6.38 4.47
N CYS A 116 5.16 -5.35 4.22
CA CYS A 116 4.30 -4.73 5.23
C CYS A 116 2.82 -4.84 4.82
N GLN A 117 1.98 -5.34 5.72
CA GLN A 117 0.55 -5.56 5.44
C GLN A 117 -0.19 -4.25 5.14
N ASN A 118 -1.15 -4.28 4.21
CA ASN A 118 -1.97 -3.11 3.86
C ASN A 118 -2.61 -2.45 5.08
N TRP A 119 -3.11 -3.24 6.03
CA TRP A 119 -3.74 -2.70 7.24
C TRP A 119 -2.74 -1.91 8.12
N ILE A 120 -1.46 -2.32 8.17
CA ILE A 120 -0.41 -1.58 8.89
C ILE A 120 -0.16 -0.25 8.18
N MET A 121 -0.04 -0.27 6.85
CA MET A 121 0.15 0.93 6.05
C MET A 121 -1.02 1.92 6.23
N ALA A 122 -2.26 1.41 6.30
CA ALA A 122 -3.43 2.21 6.60
C ALA A 122 -3.35 2.86 8.00
N LEU A 123 -2.91 2.12 9.03
CA LEU A 123 -2.74 2.67 10.38
C LEU A 123 -1.65 3.76 10.45
N ILE A 124 -0.58 3.65 9.67
CA ILE A 124 0.44 4.72 9.57
C ILE A 124 -0.18 5.98 8.97
N GLY A 125 -0.98 5.84 7.90
CA GLY A 125 -1.74 6.95 7.31
C GLY A 125 -2.75 7.57 8.29
N ASP A 126 -3.45 6.73 9.05
CA ASP A 126 -4.42 7.17 10.07
C ASP A 126 -3.72 7.93 11.22
N LEU A 127 -2.54 7.50 11.62
CA LEU A 127 -1.73 8.18 12.62
C LEU A 127 -1.28 9.56 12.14
N ALA A 128 -0.83 9.67 10.88
CA ALA A 128 -0.49 10.95 10.27
C ALA A 128 -1.71 11.89 10.22
N SER A 129 -2.87 11.36 9.82
CA SER A 129 -4.14 12.09 9.77
C SER A 129 -4.60 12.54 11.16
N LEU A 130 -4.43 11.68 12.19
CA LEU A 130 -4.73 12.02 13.58
C LEU A 130 -3.82 13.14 14.10
N LYS A 131 -2.53 13.11 13.78
CA LYS A 131 -1.58 14.17 14.13
C LYS A 131 -2.00 15.50 13.50
N GLN A 132 -2.27 15.52 12.20
CA GLN A 132 -2.70 16.74 11.51
C GLN A 132 -4.02 17.28 12.08
N TRP A 133 -5.00 16.41 12.34
CA TRP A 133 -6.25 16.80 12.99
C TRP A 133 -6.00 17.42 14.36
N LYS A 134 -5.16 16.79 15.20
CA LYS A 134 -4.82 17.32 16.54
C LYS A 134 -4.20 18.71 16.44
N ASP A 135 -3.23 18.89 15.55
CA ASP A 135 -2.52 20.16 15.37
C ASP A 135 -3.47 21.26 14.87
N ASN A 136 -4.41 20.93 13.99
CA ASN A 136 -5.45 21.86 13.53
C ASN A 136 -6.46 22.19 14.64
N SER A 137 -6.90 21.21 15.43
CA SER A 137 -7.80 21.42 16.57
C SER A 137 -7.17 22.27 17.68
N ILE A 138 -5.87 22.15 17.90
CA ILE A 138 -5.13 23.05 18.82
C ILE A 138 -5.17 24.48 18.30
N LYS A 139 -4.86 24.69 17.01
CA LYS A 139 -4.86 26.02 16.38
C LYS A 139 -6.23 26.69 16.42
N THR A 140 -7.31 25.92 16.30
CA THR A 140 -8.69 26.45 16.34
C THR A 140 -9.28 26.51 17.76
N GLY A 141 -8.57 26.03 18.78
CA GLY A 141 -9.07 25.96 20.15
C GLY A 141 -10.20 24.94 20.37
N LEU A 142 -10.40 24.02 19.42
CA LEU A 142 -11.47 23.01 19.43
C LEU A 142 -10.97 21.62 19.85
N LEU A 143 -9.78 21.53 20.45
CA LEU A 143 -9.24 20.25 20.87
C LEU A 143 -10.06 19.66 22.03
N SER A 144 -10.73 18.55 21.75
CA SER A 144 -11.31 17.67 22.75
C SER A 144 -10.30 16.58 23.11
N THR A 145 -9.86 16.55 24.37
CA THR A 145 -8.98 15.49 24.89
C THR A 145 -9.63 14.12 24.82
N ARG A 146 -10.95 14.06 25.02
CA ARG A 146 -11.77 12.85 24.87
C ARG A 146 -11.74 12.35 23.43
N ASP A 147 -11.92 13.22 22.44
CA ASP A 147 -11.92 12.81 21.03
C ASP A 147 -10.54 12.34 20.58
N LEU A 148 -9.49 13.02 21.04
CA LEU A 148 -8.11 12.58 20.82
C LEU A 148 -7.86 11.19 21.40
N ALA A 149 -8.27 10.95 22.64
CA ALA A 149 -8.14 9.64 23.29
C ALA A 149 -8.91 8.54 22.53
N VAL A 150 -10.16 8.81 22.15
CA VAL A 150 -10.98 7.85 21.38
C VAL A 150 -10.35 7.53 20.03
N LYS A 151 -9.87 8.54 19.29
CA LYS A 151 -9.23 8.31 17.99
C LYS A 151 -7.91 7.56 18.12
N GLY A 152 -7.09 7.88 19.13
CA GLY A 152 -5.84 7.17 19.42
C GLY A 152 -6.09 5.71 19.79
N GLN A 153 -7.04 5.46 20.70
CA GLN A 153 -7.41 4.11 21.13
C GLN A 153 -7.87 3.23 19.96
N ARG A 154 -8.58 3.80 18.98
CA ARG A 154 -9.00 3.05 17.78
C ARG A 154 -7.82 2.55 16.96
N ILE A 155 -6.77 3.37 16.80
CA ILE A 155 -5.56 2.97 16.07
C ILE A 155 -4.81 1.90 16.86
N GLU A 156 -4.66 2.09 18.17
CA GLU A 156 -3.98 1.14 19.07
C GLU A 156 -4.68 -0.22 19.10
N THR A 157 -5.99 -0.25 19.32
CA THR A 157 -6.76 -1.51 19.33
C THR A 157 -6.74 -2.21 17.97
N ALA A 158 -6.76 -1.47 16.87
CA ALA A 158 -6.62 -2.05 15.54
C ALA A 158 -5.23 -2.68 15.34
N LEU A 159 -4.17 -2.01 15.82
CA LEU A 159 -2.80 -2.53 15.79
C LEU A 159 -2.66 -3.81 16.60
N GLU A 160 -3.11 -3.81 17.85
CA GLU A 160 -3.07 -4.97 18.74
C GLU A 160 -3.85 -6.17 18.16
N SER A 161 -5.05 -5.91 17.64
CA SER A 161 -5.87 -6.94 16.99
C SER A 161 -5.19 -7.52 15.76
N GLY A 162 -4.59 -6.68 14.90
CA GLY A 162 -3.85 -7.12 13.73
C GLY A 162 -2.61 -7.95 14.09
N LEU A 163 -1.85 -7.54 15.12
CA LEU A 163 -0.69 -8.29 15.62
C LEU A 163 -1.10 -9.65 16.20
N ALA A 164 -2.18 -9.72 16.98
CA ALA A 164 -2.68 -10.98 17.51
C ALA A 164 -3.06 -11.96 16.39
N GLN A 165 -3.70 -11.46 15.32
CA GLN A 165 -4.04 -12.28 14.15
C GLN A 165 -2.80 -12.81 13.42
N LEU A 166 -1.74 -11.99 13.28
CA LEU A 166 -0.49 -12.42 12.66
C LEU A 166 0.19 -13.54 13.45
N GLU A 167 0.19 -13.48 14.78
CA GLU A 167 0.79 -14.52 15.62
C GLU A 167 0.02 -15.85 15.56
N ILE A 168 -1.32 -15.77 15.53
CA ILE A 168 -2.18 -16.94 15.33
C ILE A 168 -1.89 -17.59 13.97
N ASN A 169 -1.83 -16.78 12.91
CA ASN A 169 -1.56 -17.28 11.55
C ASN A 169 -0.18 -17.95 11.46
N LYS A 170 0.84 -17.35 12.09
CA LYS A 170 2.19 -17.92 12.17
C LYS A 170 2.18 -19.28 12.87
N THR A 171 1.52 -19.38 14.03
CA THR A 171 1.43 -20.64 14.79
C THR A 171 0.74 -21.73 13.98
N ALA A 172 -0.38 -21.40 13.32
CA ALA A 172 -1.12 -22.33 12.46
C ALA A 172 -0.33 -22.80 11.23
N LEU A 173 0.57 -21.97 10.68
CA LEU A 173 1.47 -22.35 9.59
C LEU A 173 2.48 -23.41 10.07
N THR A 174 3.11 -23.20 11.23
CA THR A 174 4.03 -24.18 11.83
C THR A 174 3.35 -25.53 12.09
N ASP A 175 2.12 -25.54 12.61
CA ASP A 175 1.37 -26.78 12.85
C ASP A 175 1.02 -27.52 11.56
N LYS A 176 0.73 -26.79 10.48
CA LYS A 176 0.50 -27.40 9.16
C LYS A 176 1.77 -27.99 8.59
N GLU A 177 2.90 -27.29 8.65
CA GLU A 177 4.19 -27.79 8.16
C GLU A 177 4.62 -29.07 8.89
N ILE A 178 4.47 -29.09 10.22
CA ILE A 178 4.72 -30.28 11.03
C ILE A 178 3.82 -31.44 10.59
N ASN A 179 2.51 -31.21 10.41
CA ASN A 179 1.59 -32.26 9.96
C ASN A 179 1.89 -32.78 8.54
N VAL A 180 2.30 -31.91 7.61
CA VAL A 180 2.68 -32.32 6.25
C VAL A 180 3.95 -33.18 6.29
N LEU A 181 4.95 -32.80 7.08
CA LEU A 181 6.16 -33.60 7.30
C LEU A 181 5.87 -35.00 7.85
N TRP A 182 4.93 -35.13 8.81
CA TRP A 182 4.53 -36.44 9.35
C TRP A 182 3.80 -37.33 8.33
N VAL A 183 3.00 -36.74 7.44
CA VAL A 183 2.27 -37.50 6.40
C VAL A 183 3.22 -38.04 5.32
N SER A 184 4.35 -37.37 5.06
CA SER A 184 5.33 -37.80 4.07
C SER A 184 6.33 -38.87 4.55
N ILE A 185 6.31 -39.28 5.82
CA ILE A 185 7.22 -40.30 6.40
C ILE A 185 6.51 -41.66 6.58
N LYS A 186 5.42 -41.92 5.84
CA LYS A 186 4.75 -43.23 5.74
C LYS A 186 4.78 -43.73 4.31
#